data_AF-A0A1I8MXQ4-F1
#
_entry.id   AF-A0A1I8MXQ4-F1
#
_cell.length_a   1.000
_cell.length_b   1.000
_cell.length_c   1.000
_cell.angle_alpha   90.00
_cell.angle_beta   90.00
_cell.angle_gamma   90.00
#
_symmetry.space_group_name_H-M   'P 1'
#
loop_
_entity.id
_entity.type
_entity.pdbx_description
1 polymer ?
#
loop_
_entity_poly.entity_id
_entity_poly.type
_entity_poly.pdbx_seq_one_letter_code
_entity_poly.pdbx_strand_id
1 'polypeptide(L)'
;MDSWAKVVVILLAIKATVNGIPFEKFHLDKDSNGHFYEEILKEIENEKVIESLLVLQENIAMDVSLRIFHESPIPKVIISKNQNFQFMEKFNTQLLTIFLMAEKFNPELLAMGARILDYQRQTRIFIVARKIAKYQGEEAFKNELLKDLENYKMTSVLLCFEEDKRLYVLKAYPKYHWLEKNLEDKYYPPYWQNLQNKTLITLNGQDPPTGLVYLDNEGRLQMNGYMARLIMLFAERFNASLQLHKSFKFGKSTAFRDINDFSFRGELDIPMSLAYQADPTYPQNLKTMYYEIIKPLMMVPCPTQLTYRELFGLLLNEKFLGLLIACYLQLSLIHCCIDYFFDHFWNPIDFVVNDKIFPGLLGQSFVTRTSSCRILRIIYLLLSLIGIYITVLFGANIKTLFTQPPYHKYIETNEDLKESPTKIFSDPTYAVDLLAFYNQDSVVVAPNDAEYLKQKSKFNNSYAYIISSTEWEALFSRRQQFYTKKQFCIAYKINLQDFLLYSMVLPKNSPYREPLNEHIMRVQELGFMEAWQSSTFVDMLRLGNISLFGGYDIVGDKKILSADDLFWIWMIIVVGAVMGILAFGCELYLGKRSKSRCIRKNKKNRK
;
A
#
# COMPACT_ATOMS: atom_id res chain seq x y z
N MET A 1 -19.56 36.71 44.93
CA MET A 1 -20.28 35.80 45.85
C MET A 1 -20.57 34.42 45.21
N ASP A 2 -19.85 33.98 44.17
CA ASP A 2 -20.18 32.74 43.41
C ASP A 2 -19.13 31.61 43.46
N SER A 3 -18.05 31.76 44.23
CA SER A 3 -17.00 30.73 44.33
C SER A 3 -17.26 29.74 45.49
N TRP A 4 -17.82 30.22 46.60
CA TRP A 4 -18.06 29.40 47.80
C TRP A 4 -19.21 28.39 47.62
N ALA A 5 -20.24 28.72 46.84
CA ALA A 5 -21.35 27.80 46.57
C ALA A 5 -20.91 26.58 45.74
N LYS A 6 -19.96 26.73 44.81
CA LYS A 6 -19.46 25.62 43.98
C LYS A 6 -18.57 24.67 44.76
N VAL A 7 -17.78 25.18 45.71
CA VAL A 7 -16.92 24.34 46.57
C VAL A 7 -17.75 23.51 47.55
N VAL A 8 -18.86 24.07 48.07
CA VAL A 8 -19.76 23.33 48.97
C VAL A 8 -20.51 22.21 48.24
N VAL A 9 -20.91 22.41 46.99
CA VAL A 9 -21.56 21.36 46.17
C VAL A 9 -20.59 20.23 45.83
N ILE A 10 -19.33 20.54 45.54
CA ILE A 10 -18.30 19.52 45.26
C ILE A 10 -17.94 18.74 46.53
N LEU A 11 -17.86 19.39 47.70
CA LEU A 11 -17.62 18.71 48.97
C LEU A 11 -18.80 17.85 49.42
N LEU A 12 -20.04 18.25 49.13
CA LEU A 12 -21.23 17.43 49.39
C LEU A 12 -21.31 16.21 48.44
N ALA A 13 -20.90 16.36 47.18
CA ALA A 13 -20.81 15.25 46.24
C ALA A 13 -19.74 14.22 46.65
N ILE A 14 -18.58 14.68 47.16
CA ILE A 14 -17.51 13.79 47.65
C ILE A 14 -17.93 13.08 48.95
N LYS A 15 -18.70 13.75 49.83
CA LYS A 15 -19.21 13.13 51.06
C LYS A 15 -20.31 12.09 50.77
N ALA A 16 -21.06 12.24 49.68
CA ALA A 16 -22.03 11.25 49.21
C ALA A 16 -21.38 10.00 48.60
N THR A 17 -20.16 10.12 48.04
CA THR A 17 -19.40 8.97 47.51
C THR A 17 -18.58 8.22 48.56
N VAL A 18 -18.26 8.84 49.71
CA VAL A 18 -17.38 8.25 50.75
C VAL A 18 -18.17 7.59 51.88
N ASN A 19 -19.42 7.99 52.11
CA ASN A 19 -20.30 7.26 53.03
C ASN A 19 -21.09 6.21 52.25
N GLY A 20 -20.52 5.01 52.17
CA GLY A 20 -21.25 3.82 51.75
C GLY A 20 -22.56 3.73 52.52
N ILE A 21 -23.67 3.78 51.78
CA ILE A 21 -25.00 3.53 52.31
C ILE A 21 -24.96 2.10 52.88
N PRO A 22 -25.21 1.89 54.18
CA PRO A 22 -25.28 0.56 54.73
C PRO A 22 -26.46 -0.15 54.08
N PHE A 23 -26.16 -1.30 53.49
CA PHE A 23 -27.07 -2.24 52.87
C PHE A 23 -28.23 -2.55 53.83
N GLU A 24 -29.41 -1.99 53.57
CA GLU A 24 -30.64 -2.52 54.16
C GLU A 24 -30.86 -3.89 53.53
N LYS A 25 -30.66 -4.94 54.34
CA LYS A 25 -31.10 -6.31 54.03
C LYS A 25 -32.61 -6.30 53.82
N PHE A 26 -33.04 -6.15 52.57
CA PHE A 26 -34.41 -6.43 52.19
C PHE A 26 -34.64 -7.94 52.29
N HIS A 27 -35.27 -8.35 53.39
CA HIS A 27 -35.91 -9.64 53.51
C HIS A 27 -37.14 -9.66 52.60
N LEU A 28 -36.98 -10.15 51.38
CA LEU A 28 -38.07 -10.61 50.53
C LEU A 28 -38.36 -12.07 50.87
N ASP A 29 -39.63 -12.42 51.05
CA ASP A 29 -40.08 -13.80 51.22
C ASP A 29 -39.53 -14.66 50.08
N LYS A 30 -38.70 -15.63 50.46
CA LYS A 30 -37.77 -16.32 49.57
C LYS A 30 -38.47 -17.45 48.82
N ASP A 31 -38.89 -17.17 47.60
CA ASP A 31 -39.21 -18.23 46.66
C ASP A 31 -37.92 -18.97 46.25
N SER A 32 -37.90 -20.31 46.34
CA SER A 32 -36.67 -21.11 46.22
C SER A 32 -35.98 -21.01 44.84
N ASN A 33 -36.73 -20.55 43.82
CA ASN A 33 -36.24 -20.33 42.46
C ASN A 33 -35.63 -18.94 42.28
N GLY A 34 -36.12 -17.92 42.97
CA GLY A 34 -35.55 -16.56 42.89
C GLY A 34 -34.12 -16.52 43.39
N HIS A 35 -33.83 -17.23 44.49
CA HIS A 35 -32.46 -17.35 45.00
C HIS A 35 -31.49 -18.06 44.05
N PHE A 36 -31.98 -19.08 43.34
CA PHE A 36 -31.16 -19.83 42.40
C PHE A 36 -30.69 -18.96 41.23
N TYR A 37 -31.59 -18.15 40.65
CA TYR A 37 -31.20 -17.22 39.59
C TYR A 37 -30.30 -16.08 40.09
N GLU A 38 -30.46 -15.64 41.34
CA GLU A 38 -29.58 -14.63 41.95
C GLU A 38 -28.13 -15.12 42.04
N GLU A 39 -27.96 -16.37 42.50
CA GLU A 39 -26.67 -17.02 42.66
C GLU A 39 -25.98 -17.20 41.31
N ILE A 40 -26.70 -17.72 40.31
CA ILE A 40 -26.19 -17.86 38.93
C ILE A 40 -25.78 -16.51 38.35
N LEU A 41 -26.60 -15.47 38.50
CA LEU A 41 -26.25 -14.14 37.98
C LEU A 41 -24.97 -13.59 38.62
N LYS A 42 -24.81 -13.75 39.94
CA LYS A 42 -23.59 -13.35 40.65
C LYS A 42 -22.38 -14.14 40.18
N GLU A 43 -22.52 -15.44 39.97
CA GLU A 43 -21.41 -16.27 39.47
C GLU A 43 -21.03 -15.94 38.03
N ILE A 44 -22.00 -15.69 37.15
CA ILE A 44 -21.75 -15.25 35.77
C ILE A 44 -21.08 -13.86 35.76
N GLU A 45 -21.45 -12.97 36.66
CA GLU A 45 -20.83 -11.65 36.82
C GLU A 45 -19.38 -11.75 37.33
N ASN A 46 -19.10 -12.70 38.24
CA ASN A 46 -17.76 -13.00 38.71
C ASN A 46 -16.84 -13.56 37.61
N GLU A 47 -17.39 -14.34 36.67
CA GLU A 47 -16.61 -14.82 35.51
C GLU A 47 -16.23 -13.69 34.56
N LYS A 48 -17.16 -12.78 34.29
CA LYS A 48 -16.95 -11.60 33.45
C LYS A 48 -18.02 -10.55 33.80
N VAL A 49 -17.62 -9.30 33.93
CA VAL A 49 -18.54 -8.20 34.28
C VAL A 49 -19.73 -8.13 33.33
N ILE A 50 -20.92 -7.85 33.86
CA ILE A 50 -22.15 -7.65 33.09
C ILE A 50 -22.50 -6.16 33.11
N GLU A 51 -22.35 -5.48 31.98
CA GLU A 51 -22.63 -4.03 31.90
C GLU A 51 -24.04 -3.74 31.41
N SER A 52 -24.69 -4.71 30.74
CA SER A 52 -26.05 -4.58 30.23
C SER A 52 -26.78 -5.92 30.20
N LEU A 53 -28.08 -5.89 30.45
CA LEU A 53 -28.99 -7.04 30.36
C LEU A 53 -29.99 -6.86 29.23
N LEU A 54 -30.15 -7.87 28.38
CA LEU A 54 -31.23 -7.92 27.39
C LEU A 54 -32.17 -9.06 27.76
N VAL A 55 -33.40 -8.74 28.18
CA VAL A 55 -34.40 -9.75 28.58
C VAL A 55 -35.45 -9.86 27.47
N LEU A 56 -35.51 -11.03 26.84
CA LEU A 56 -36.45 -11.39 25.79
C LEU A 56 -37.46 -12.36 26.39
N GLN A 57 -38.71 -11.95 26.45
CA GLN A 57 -39.76 -12.74 27.09
C GLN A 57 -41.01 -12.81 26.23
N GLU A 58 -41.73 -13.92 26.38
CA GLU A 58 -43.11 -13.99 25.90
C GLU A 58 -44.00 -13.06 26.74
N ASN A 59 -45.23 -12.81 26.28
CA ASN A 59 -46.20 -12.00 27.01
C ASN A 59 -46.74 -12.78 28.22
N ILE A 60 -45.87 -13.05 29.19
CA ILE A 60 -46.12 -13.87 30.38
C ILE A 60 -46.61 -12.93 31.49
N ALA A 61 -47.69 -13.32 32.18
CA ALA A 61 -48.09 -12.67 33.43
C ALA A 61 -46.92 -12.74 34.44
N MET A 62 -46.55 -11.61 35.02
CA MET A 62 -45.31 -11.44 35.79
C MET A 62 -45.22 -12.45 36.94
N ASP A 63 -44.42 -13.50 36.73
CA ASP A 63 -44.15 -14.53 37.73
C ASP A 63 -43.16 -13.99 38.78
N VAL A 64 -43.39 -14.29 40.05
CA VAL A 64 -42.59 -13.78 41.18
C VAL A 64 -41.12 -14.22 41.04
N SER A 65 -40.89 -15.44 40.56
CA SER A 65 -39.56 -16.03 40.33
C SER A 65 -38.70 -15.26 39.31
N LEU A 66 -39.32 -14.56 38.35
CA LEU A 66 -38.65 -13.83 37.28
C LEU A 66 -38.46 -12.35 37.59
N ARG A 67 -39.04 -11.85 38.69
CA ARG A 67 -38.86 -10.45 39.14
C ARG A 67 -37.40 -10.09 39.30
N ILE A 68 -36.53 -11.05 39.61
CA ILE A 68 -35.11 -10.81 39.77
C ILE A 68 -34.44 -10.21 38.53
N PHE A 69 -34.85 -10.64 37.33
CA PHE A 69 -34.34 -10.08 36.07
C PHE A 69 -34.88 -8.66 35.85
N HIS A 70 -36.09 -8.37 36.32
CA HIS A 70 -36.72 -7.05 36.25
C HIS A 70 -36.22 -6.06 37.31
N GLU A 71 -35.85 -6.53 38.50
CA GLU A 71 -35.48 -5.73 39.67
C GLU A 71 -33.96 -5.61 39.87
N SER A 72 -33.15 -6.39 39.14
CA SER A 72 -31.67 -6.27 39.15
C SER A 72 -31.19 -4.82 38.94
N PRO A 73 -30.13 -4.37 39.64
CA PRO A 73 -29.61 -3.00 39.50
C PRO A 73 -28.89 -2.74 38.15
N ILE A 74 -28.61 -3.79 37.36
CA ILE A 74 -27.89 -3.69 36.10
C ILE A 74 -28.79 -3.03 35.03
N PRO A 75 -28.28 -2.07 34.22
CA PRO A 75 -29.02 -1.47 33.12
C PRO A 75 -29.60 -2.55 32.18
N LYS A 76 -30.90 -2.48 31.92
CA LYS A 76 -31.61 -3.54 31.20
C LYS A 76 -32.56 -3.03 30.12
N VAL A 77 -32.71 -3.83 29.08
CA VAL A 77 -33.72 -3.66 28.04
C VAL A 77 -34.62 -4.89 28.06
N ILE A 78 -35.91 -4.69 28.33
CA ILE A 78 -36.91 -5.76 28.38
C ILE A 78 -37.77 -5.67 27.12
N ILE A 79 -37.88 -6.78 26.39
CA ILE A 79 -38.61 -6.85 25.13
C ILE A 79 -39.63 -7.98 25.24
N SER A 80 -40.90 -7.58 25.22
CA SER A 80 -42.07 -8.47 25.29
C SER A 80 -42.89 -8.51 24.00
N LYS A 81 -42.60 -7.62 23.05
CA LYS A 81 -43.28 -7.51 21.75
C LYS A 81 -42.26 -7.52 20.63
N ASN A 82 -42.69 -7.91 19.44
CA ASN A 82 -41.85 -7.90 18.24
C ASN A 82 -41.29 -6.49 18.00
N GLN A 83 -39.99 -6.34 18.21
CA GLN A 83 -39.23 -5.11 18.06
C GLN A 83 -38.11 -5.35 17.05
N ASN A 84 -37.73 -4.30 16.32
CA ASN A 84 -36.67 -4.37 15.32
C ASN A 84 -35.68 -3.22 15.53
N PHE A 85 -34.57 -3.51 16.20
CA PHE A 85 -33.43 -2.60 16.34
C PHE A 85 -32.16 -3.43 16.56
N GLN A 86 -30.99 -2.85 16.31
CA GLN A 86 -29.71 -3.49 16.58
C GLN A 86 -29.17 -3.04 17.94
N PHE A 87 -28.87 -3.99 18.83
CA PHE A 87 -28.44 -3.68 20.20
C PHE A 87 -27.06 -3.00 20.22
N MET A 88 -26.14 -3.48 19.37
CA MET A 88 -24.76 -3.00 19.28
C MET A 88 -24.62 -1.50 19.01
N GLU A 89 -25.56 -0.89 18.28
CA GLU A 89 -25.48 0.54 17.92
C GLU A 89 -25.77 1.47 19.10
N LYS A 90 -26.48 0.99 20.12
CA LYS A 90 -27.03 1.83 21.20
C LYS A 90 -26.47 1.50 22.58
N PHE A 91 -25.95 0.29 22.76
CA PHE A 91 -25.64 -0.27 24.06
C PHE A 91 -24.27 -0.97 24.08
N ASN A 92 -23.83 -1.34 25.28
CA ASN A 92 -22.50 -1.91 25.50
C ASN A 92 -22.38 -3.35 24.98
N THR A 93 -21.15 -3.75 24.67
CA THR A 93 -20.75 -5.07 24.19
C THR A 93 -20.67 -6.14 25.29
N GLN A 94 -20.49 -5.77 26.56
CA GLN A 94 -20.50 -6.72 27.69
C GLN A 94 -21.93 -7.05 28.13
N LEU A 95 -22.64 -7.74 27.23
CA LEU A 95 -24.05 -8.10 27.37
C LEU A 95 -24.22 -9.50 27.96
N LEU A 96 -25.25 -9.66 28.79
CA LEU A 96 -25.90 -10.94 29.06
C LEU A 96 -27.33 -10.90 28.49
N THR A 97 -27.62 -11.78 27.54
CA THR A 97 -28.96 -11.90 26.96
C THR A 97 -29.71 -13.03 27.65
N ILE A 98 -30.93 -12.78 28.09
CA ILE A 98 -31.78 -13.73 28.80
C ILE A 98 -33.03 -13.99 27.98
N PHE A 99 -33.26 -15.24 27.59
CA PHE A 99 -34.50 -15.68 26.95
C PHE A 99 -35.38 -16.39 27.98
N LEU A 100 -36.62 -15.95 28.13
CA LEU A 100 -37.61 -16.55 29.00
C LEU A 100 -38.68 -17.21 28.13
N MET A 101 -38.65 -18.55 28.07
CA MET A 101 -39.57 -19.37 27.27
C MET A 101 -40.41 -20.27 28.19
N ALA A 102 -41.70 -20.41 27.90
CA ALA A 102 -42.61 -21.24 28.68
C ALA A 102 -43.36 -22.24 27.80
N GLU A 103 -43.70 -23.40 28.38
CA GLU A 103 -44.51 -24.48 27.79
C GLU A 103 -43.83 -25.22 26.63
N LYS A 104 -43.35 -24.51 25.60
CA LYS A 104 -42.72 -25.05 24.39
C LYS A 104 -41.62 -24.11 23.86
N PHE A 105 -40.85 -24.62 22.90
CA PHE A 105 -39.86 -23.80 22.19
C PHE A 105 -40.58 -22.75 21.32
N ASN A 106 -40.11 -21.50 21.42
CA ASN A 106 -40.62 -20.40 20.62
C ASN A 106 -39.57 -19.92 19.60
N PRO A 107 -39.67 -20.36 18.34
CA PRO A 107 -38.71 -19.96 17.31
C PRO A 107 -38.80 -18.47 16.98
N GLU A 108 -39.97 -17.83 17.13
CA GLU A 108 -40.14 -16.41 16.85
C GLU A 108 -39.40 -15.53 17.85
N LEU A 109 -39.39 -15.92 19.13
CA LEU A 109 -38.65 -15.22 20.18
C LEU A 109 -37.14 -15.31 19.93
N LEU A 110 -36.64 -16.49 19.57
CA LEU A 110 -35.23 -16.68 19.24
C LEU A 110 -34.85 -15.91 17.96
N ALA A 111 -35.69 -15.95 16.93
CA ALA A 111 -35.49 -15.19 15.70
C ALA A 111 -35.49 -13.67 15.94
N MET A 112 -36.33 -13.17 16.84
CA MET A 112 -36.31 -11.78 17.29
C MET A 112 -34.99 -11.46 18.01
N GLY A 113 -34.57 -12.30 18.97
CA GLY A 113 -33.28 -12.14 19.64
C GLY A 113 -32.10 -12.15 18.67
N ALA A 114 -32.10 -13.05 17.68
CA ALA A 114 -31.07 -13.14 16.65
C ALA A 114 -30.98 -11.90 15.76
N ARG A 115 -32.11 -11.20 15.54
CA ARG A 115 -32.17 -9.91 14.83
C ARG A 115 -31.64 -8.76 15.69
N ILE A 116 -31.95 -8.77 16.99
CA ILE A 116 -31.50 -7.73 17.93
C ILE A 116 -29.99 -7.84 18.20
N LEU A 117 -29.49 -9.07 18.31
CA LEU A 117 -28.09 -9.41 18.54
C LEU A 117 -27.25 -9.46 17.26
N ASP A 118 -27.69 -8.83 16.17
CA ASP A 118 -26.90 -8.77 14.94
C ASP A 118 -25.51 -8.17 15.23
N TYR A 119 -24.45 -8.81 14.71
CA TYR A 119 -23.03 -8.58 15.00
C TYR A 119 -22.54 -8.93 16.42
N GLN A 120 -23.42 -9.40 17.32
CA GLN A 120 -23.13 -9.73 18.72
C GLN A 120 -23.71 -11.09 19.16
N ARG A 121 -23.89 -12.02 18.22
CA ARG A 121 -24.52 -13.33 18.49
C ARG A 121 -23.67 -14.29 19.32
N GLN A 122 -22.39 -13.98 19.50
CA GLN A 122 -21.47 -14.76 20.34
C GLN A 122 -21.34 -14.19 21.77
N THR A 123 -22.18 -13.22 22.15
CA THR A 123 -22.31 -12.78 23.55
C THR A 123 -22.88 -13.88 24.43
N ARG A 124 -22.83 -13.69 25.75
CA ARG A 124 -23.35 -14.66 26.73
C ARG A 124 -24.87 -14.70 26.65
N ILE A 125 -25.43 -15.87 26.38
CA ILE A 125 -26.87 -16.08 26.27
C ILE A 125 -27.31 -17.08 27.34
N PHE A 126 -28.27 -16.68 28.16
CA PHE A 126 -28.93 -17.53 29.14
C PHE A 126 -30.38 -17.79 28.73
N ILE A 127 -30.77 -19.05 28.62
CA ILE A 127 -32.13 -19.44 28.24
C ILE A 127 -32.77 -20.16 29.43
N VAL A 128 -33.88 -19.62 29.91
CA VAL A 128 -34.68 -20.22 30.98
C VAL A 128 -35.93 -20.82 30.36
N ALA A 129 -36.04 -22.13 30.49
CA ALA A 129 -37.09 -22.93 29.90
C ALA A 129 -38.03 -23.44 31.02
N ARG A 130 -39.32 -23.10 30.93
CA ARG A 130 -40.28 -23.21 32.03
C ARG A 130 -41.48 -24.07 31.65
N LYS A 131 -42.06 -24.80 32.61
CA LYS A 131 -43.28 -25.61 32.42
C LYS A 131 -43.17 -26.57 31.22
N ILE A 132 -42.00 -27.18 31.03
CA ILE A 132 -41.73 -28.07 29.91
C ILE A 132 -41.95 -29.50 30.39
N ALA A 133 -42.78 -30.26 29.68
CA ALA A 133 -43.02 -31.65 30.01
C ALA A 133 -41.70 -32.44 30.11
N LYS A 134 -41.45 -33.06 31.28
CA LYS A 134 -40.23 -33.82 31.55
C LYS A 134 -39.97 -34.92 30.52
N TYR A 135 -38.68 -35.20 30.31
CA TYR A 135 -38.17 -36.19 29.36
C TYR A 135 -38.45 -35.80 27.89
N GLN A 136 -39.61 -36.19 27.34
CA GLN A 136 -39.89 -36.04 25.91
C GLN A 136 -39.99 -34.57 25.48
N GLY A 137 -40.60 -33.71 26.32
CA GLY A 137 -40.69 -32.28 26.03
C GLY A 137 -39.33 -31.57 26.09
N GLU A 138 -38.49 -31.93 27.07
CA GLU A 138 -37.13 -31.37 27.18
C GLU A 138 -36.22 -31.78 26.01
N GLU A 139 -36.29 -33.03 25.56
CA GLU A 139 -35.52 -33.48 24.40
C GLU A 139 -35.98 -32.79 23.11
N ALA A 140 -37.29 -32.68 22.89
CA ALA A 140 -37.84 -31.94 21.76
C ALA A 140 -37.37 -30.47 21.79
N PHE A 141 -37.48 -29.81 22.95
CA PHE A 141 -37.03 -28.43 23.14
C PHE A 141 -35.53 -28.28 22.84
N LYS A 142 -34.69 -29.15 23.40
CA LYS A 142 -33.23 -29.12 23.17
C LYS A 142 -32.89 -29.27 21.70
N ASN A 143 -33.54 -30.18 20.98
CA ASN A 143 -33.27 -30.46 19.57
C ASN A 143 -33.71 -29.31 18.65
N GLU A 144 -34.91 -28.76 18.88
CA GLU A 144 -35.41 -27.61 18.13
C GLU A 144 -34.55 -26.36 18.37
N LEU A 145 -34.25 -26.07 19.65
CA LEU A 145 -33.39 -24.96 20.02
C LEU A 145 -32.00 -25.08 19.41
N LEU A 146 -31.37 -26.26 19.49
CA LEU A 146 -30.02 -26.50 18.96
C LEU A 146 -29.95 -26.23 17.45
N LYS A 147 -30.96 -26.67 16.70
CA LYS A 147 -31.08 -26.41 15.26
C LYS A 147 -31.11 -24.92 14.94
N ASP A 148 -31.90 -24.15 15.68
CA ASP A 148 -32.00 -22.70 15.45
C ASP A 148 -30.76 -21.95 15.93
N LEU A 149 -30.13 -22.37 17.02
CA LEU A 149 -28.85 -21.80 17.48
C LEU A 149 -27.74 -21.99 16.45
N GLU A 150 -27.68 -23.15 15.79
CA GLU A 150 -26.75 -23.42 14.70
C GLU A 150 -27.06 -22.53 13.48
N ASN A 151 -28.33 -22.43 13.08
CA ASN A 151 -28.77 -21.56 11.98
C ASN A 151 -28.40 -20.09 12.21
N TYR A 152 -28.53 -19.61 13.46
CA TYR A 152 -28.20 -18.23 13.82
C TYR A 152 -26.73 -18.01 14.19
N LYS A 153 -25.90 -19.05 14.24
CA LYS A 153 -24.48 -19.03 14.63
C LYS A 153 -24.24 -18.52 16.07
N MET A 154 -25.16 -18.80 17.00
CA MET A 154 -25.00 -18.47 18.41
C MET A 154 -24.13 -19.53 19.09
N THR A 155 -23.01 -19.17 19.70
CA THR A 155 -22.02 -20.16 20.18
C THR A 155 -21.90 -20.26 21.70
N SER A 156 -22.38 -19.26 22.44
CA SER A 156 -22.17 -19.12 23.89
C SER A 156 -23.51 -19.10 24.63
N VAL A 157 -24.10 -20.29 24.81
CA VAL A 157 -25.46 -20.46 25.34
C VAL A 157 -25.46 -21.38 26.56
N LEU A 158 -26.15 -20.93 27.60
CA LEU A 158 -26.47 -21.68 28.82
C LEU A 158 -27.99 -21.89 28.86
N LEU A 159 -28.44 -23.13 28.97
CA LEU A 159 -29.85 -23.51 29.06
C LEU A 159 -30.16 -24.00 30.48
N CYS A 160 -31.25 -23.50 31.06
CA CYS A 160 -31.75 -23.90 32.38
C CYS A 160 -33.18 -24.41 32.27
N PHE A 161 -33.44 -25.60 32.79
CA PHE A 161 -34.80 -26.09 33.02
C PHE A 161 -35.22 -25.75 34.45
N GLU A 162 -36.24 -24.89 34.60
CA GLU A 162 -36.66 -24.36 35.91
C GLU A 162 -37.12 -25.46 36.88
N GLU A 163 -37.78 -26.51 36.39
CA GLU A 163 -38.43 -27.54 37.20
C GLU A 163 -37.43 -28.36 38.04
N ASP A 164 -36.25 -28.64 37.47
CA ASP A 164 -35.22 -29.47 38.09
C ASP A 164 -33.91 -28.72 38.34
N LYS A 165 -33.86 -27.42 38.02
CA LYS A 165 -32.66 -26.58 38.13
C LYS A 165 -31.43 -27.15 37.39
N ARG A 166 -31.67 -27.97 36.35
CA ARG A 166 -30.63 -28.57 35.51
C ARG A 166 -30.10 -27.57 34.49
N LEU A 167 -28.78 -27.44 34.45
CA LEU A 167 -28.07 -26.53 33.55
C LEU A 167 -27.36 -27.31 32.44
N TYR A 168 -27.48 -26.82 31.22
CA TYR A 168 -26.84 -27.36 30.04
C TYR A 168 -26.02 -26.27 29.33
N VAL A 169 -24.77 -26.57 29.03
CA VAL A 169 -23.87 -25.66 28.29
C VAL A 169 -23.81 -26.11 26.83
N LEU A 170 -23.93 -25.16 25.91
CA LEU A 170 -23.76 -25.42 24.49
C LEU A 170 -22.27 -25.59 24.14
N LYS A 171 -21.95 -26.66 23.40
CA LYS A 171 -20.67 -26.82 22.71
C LYS A 171 -20.90 -26.73 21.20
N ALA A 172 -20.35 -25.70 20.57
CA ALA A 172 -20.57 -25.41 19.15
C ALA A 172 -19.78 -26.34 18.19
N TYR A 173 -18.67 -26.92 18.64
CA TYR A 173 -17.74 -27.66 17.78
C TYR A 173 -17.53 -29.12 18.22
N PRO A 174 -17.35 -30.06 17.27
CA PRO A 174 -17.37 -29.88 15.80
C PRO A 174 -18.78 -29.68 15.25
N LYS A 175 -19.78 -30.09 16.02
CA LYS A 175 -21.21 -29.89 15.79
C LYS A 175 -21.83 -29.41 17.09
N TYR A 176 -22.92 -28.65 16.97
CA TYR A 176 -23.66 -28.14 18.13
C TYR A 176 -24.21 -29.31 18.95
N HIS A 177 -23.91 -29.33 20.25
CA HIS A 177 -24.44 -30.31 21.19
C HIS A 177 -24.51 -29.74 22.61
N TRP A 178 -25.39 -30.32 23.42
CA TRP A 178 -25.55 -29.97 24.83
C TRP A 178 -24.66 -30.85 25.70
N LEU A 179 -24.01 -30.23 26.68
CA LEU A 179 -23.37 -30.93 27.80
C LEU A 179 -24.05 -30.50 29.09
N GLU A 180 -24.37 -31.46 29.95
CA GLU A 180 -24.84 -31.14 31.31
C GLU A 180 -23.71 -30.51 32.10
N LYS A 181 -24.04 -29.42 32.81
CA LYS A 181 -23.05 -28.60 33.51
C LYS A 181 -22.71 -29.21 34.86
N ASN A 182 -21.41 -29.39 35.12
CA ASN A 182 -20.91 -29.59 36.47
C ASN A 182 -20.77 -28.24 37.20
N LEU A 183 -20.94 -28.27 38.52
CA LEU A 183 -20.89 -27.07 39.37
C LEU A 183 -19.50 -26.40 39.38
N GLU A 184 -18.42 -27.16 39.18
CA GLU A 184 -17.04 -26.63 39.20
C GLU A 184 -16.62 -25.97 37.87
N ASP A 185 -17.31 -26.28 36.77
CA ASP A 185 -16.96 -25.76 35.45
C ASP A 185 -17.37 -24.29 35.31
N LYS A 186 -16.81 -23.59 34.33
CA LYS A 186 -17.29 -22.24 33.96
C LYS A 186 -18.69 -22.30 33.35
N TYR A 187 -19.49 -21.25 33.50
CA TYR A 187 -20.80 -21.07 32.85
C TYR A 187 -20.63 -20.80 31.36
N TYR A 188 -19.67 -19.95 31.00
CA TYR A 188 -19.37 -19.60 29.61
C TYR A 188 -17.91 -19.89 29.26
N PRO A 189 -17.55 -21.17 29.03
CA PRO A 189 -16.23 -21.51 28.54
C PRO A 189 -16.00 -20.90 27.15
N PRO A 190 -14.79 -20.40 26.81
CA PRO A 190 -14.53 -19.81 25.51
C PRO A 190 -14.76 -20.83 24.40
N TYR A 191 -15.76 -20.56 23.54
CA TYR A 191 -16.25 -21.51 22.53
C TYR A 191 -15.23 -21.88 21.44
N TRP A 192 -14.14 -21.12 21.35
CA TRP A 192 -13.13 -21.20 20.29
C TRP A 192 -11.79 -21.81 20.74
N GLN A 193 -11.66 -22.24 22.01
CA GLN A 193 -10.41 -22.86 22.50
C GLN A 193 -10.01 -24.12 21.72
N ASN A 194 -10.99 -24.89 21.22
CA ASN A 194 -10.76 -26.07 20.42
C ASN A 194 -11.93 -26.26 19.45
N LEU A 195 -11.66 -26.11 18.15
CA LEU A 195 -12.62 -26.24 17.06
C LEU A 195 -12.83 -27.71 16.65
N GLN A 196 -12.15 -28.67 17.29
CA GLN A 196 -12.31 -30.12 17.11
C GLN A 196 -12.26 -30.56 15.64
N ASN A 197 -11.23 -30.08 14.93
CA ASN A 197 -10.96 -30.32 13.52
C ASN A 197 -12.05 -29.80 12.57
N LYS A 198 -12.84 -28.79 12.98
CA LYS A 198 -13.80 -28.10 12.10
C LYS A 198 -13.09 -27.56 10.86
N THR A 199 -13.66 -27.84 9.70
CA THR A 199 -13.15 -27.35 8.42
C THR A 199 -13.60 -25.91 8.19
N LEU A 200 -12.64 -25.01 7.99
CA LEU A 200 -12.84 -23.60 7.70
C LEU A 200 -12.58 -23.34 6.23
N ILE A 201 -13.53 -22.70 5.55
CA ILE A 201 -13.40 -22.35 4.15
C ILE A 201 -12.64 -21.04 4.02
N THR A 202 -11.52 -21.06 3.29
CA THR A 202 -10.65 -19.90 3.09
C THR A 202 -10.27 -19.74 1.61
N LEU A 203 -9.75 -18.56 1.26
CA LEU A 203 -9.24 -18.26 -0.06
C LEU A 203 -8.05 -17.31 0.07
N ASN A 204 -6.95 -17.65 -0.60
CA ASN A 204 -5.72 -16.88 -0.60
C ASN A 204 -5.55 -16.08 -1.90
N GLY A 205 -5.09 -14.84 -1.77
CA GLY A 205 -4.50 -14.09 -2.89
C GLY A 205 -3.17 -14.72 -3.31
N GLN A 206 -2.85 -14.69 -4.61
CA GLN A 206 -1.51 -15.07 -5.10
C GLN A 206 -0.70 -13.80 -5.43
N ASP A 207 -0.66 -12.87 -4.47
CA ASP A 207 0.10 -11.63 -4.55
C ASP A 207 1.23 -11.63 -3.49
N PRO A 208 2.49 -11.84 -3.89
CA PRO A 208 3.60 -11.78 -2.95
C PRO A 208 3.84 -10.34 -2.44
N PRO A 209 4.13 -10.15 -1.14
CA PRO A 209 4.49 -11.16 -0.14
C PRO A 209 3.32 -11.69 0.70
N THR A 210 2.09 -11.25 0.45
CA THR A 210 0.93 -11.57 1.29
C THR A 210 0.58 -13.05 1.19
N GLY A 211 0.55 -13.59 -0.03
CA GLY A 211 0.19 -14.96 -0.32
C GLY A 211 0.87 -15.45 -1.59
N LEU A 212 1.45 -16.64 -1.54
CA LEU A 212 2.02 -17.33 -2.70
C LEU A 212 1.75 -18.83 -2.61
N VAL A 213 1.66 -19.46 -3.77
CA VAL A 213 1.39 -20.89 -3.89
C VAL A 213 2.57 -21.55 -4.61
N TYR A 214 3.02 -22.68 -4.09
CA TYR A 214 4.12 -23.46 -4.66
C TYR A 214 3.85 -24.96 -4.54
N LEU A 215 4.60 -25.76 -5.29
CA LEU A 215 4.57 -27.22 -5.17
C LEU A 215 5.69 -27.65 -4.23
N ASP A 216 5.36 -28.47 -3.24
CA ASP A 216 6.37 -29.13 -2.40
C ASP A 216 7.13 -30.21 -3.20
N ASN A 217 8.16 -30.79 -2.57
CA ASN A 217 8.98 -31.84 -3.17
C ASN A 217 8.14 -33.10 -3.52
N GLU A 218 6.99 -33.28 -2.86
CA GLU A 218 6.05 -34.37 -3.10
C GLU A 218 4.97 -34.01 -4.15
N GLY A 219 5.04 -32.81 -4.74
CA GLY A 219 4.11 -32.34 -5.77
C GLY A 219 2.75 -31.86 -5.25
N ARG A 220 2.61 -31.62 -3.94
CA ARG A 220 1.39 -31.04 -3.34
C ARG A 220 1.47 -29.52 -3.32
N LEU A 221 0.34 -28.89 -3.57
CA LEU A 221 0.22 -27.43 -3.52
C LEU A 221 0.24 -26.96 -2.07
N GLN A 222 1.24 -26.14 -1.72
CA GLN A 222 1.39 -25.50 -0.43
C GLN A 222 1.21 -23.99 -0.56
N MET A 223 0.77 -23.35 0.52
CA MET A 223 0.67 -21.90 0.64
C MET A 223 1.81 -21.35 1.48
N ASN A 224 2.30 -20.17 1.12
CA ASN A 224 3.21 -19.38 1.93
C ASN A 224 2.85 -17.89 1.80
N GLY A 225 3.63 -17.03 2.46
CA GLY A 225 3.34 -15.61 2.64
C GLY A 225 2.86 -15.35 4.07
N TYR A 226 3.07 -14.13 4.54
CA TYR A 226 2.82 -13.80 5.94
C TYR A 226 1.34 -13.94 6.32
N MET A 227 0.41 -13.63 5.41
CA MET A 227 -1.02 -13.73 5.66
C MET A 227 -1.50 -15.18 5.61
N ALA A 228 -0.95 -15.98 4.69
CA ALA A 228 -1.21 -17.42 4.68
C ALA A 228 -0.76 -18.07 6.00
N ARG A 229 0.44 -17.72 6.48
CA ARG A 229 0.97 -18.21 7.77
C ARG A 229 0.12 -17.79 8.96
N LEU A 230 -0.39 -16.55 8.96
CA LEU A 230 -1.30 -16.07 10.01
C LEU A 230 -2.52 -16.99 10.16
N ILE A 231 -3.17 -17.34 9.05
CA ILE A 231 -4.37 -18.19 9.05
C ILE A 231 -4.04 -19.67 9.24
N MET A 232 -2.91 -20.16 8.72
CA MET A 232 -2.44 -21.53 8.99
C MET A 232 -2.17 -21.72 10.49
N LEU A 233 -1.46 -20.78 11.13
CA LEU A 233 -1.21 -20.82 12.57
C LEU A 233 -2.50 -20.71 13.38
N PHE A 234 -3.49 -19.95 12.90
CA PHE A 234 -4.81 -19.90 13.53
C PHE A 234 -5.47 -21.29 13.54
N ALA A 235 -5.44 -21.99 12.40
CA ALA A 235 -6.01 -23.33 12.29
C ALA A 235 -5.28 -24.33 13.18
N GLU A 236 -3.95 -24.30 13.23
CA GLU A 236 -3.14 -25.14 14.11
C GLU A 236 -3.43 -24.86 15.60
N ARG A 237 -3.44 -23.59 16.00
CA ARG A 237 -3.62 -23.17 17.39
C ARG A 237 -4.98 -23.58 17.95
N PHE A 238 -6.04 -23.46 17.15
CA PHE A 238 -7.41 -23.76 17.57
C PHE A 238 -7.91 -25.13 17.10
N ASN A 239 -7.02 -26.00 16.61
CA ASN A 239 -7.35 -27.35 16.14
C ASN A 239 -8.50 -27.34 15.11
N ALA A 240 -8.31 -26.61 14.02
CA ALA A 240 -9.19 -26.58 12.86
C ALA A 240 -8.47 -27.09 11.61
N SER A 241 -9.25 -27.52 10.61
CA SER A 241 -8.75 -27.83 9.27
C SER A 241 -9.06 -26.69 8.31
N LEU A 242 -8.21 -26.47 7.32
CA LEU A 242 -8.44 -25.47 6.27
C LEU A 242 -8.84 -26.16 4.98
N GLN A 243 -9.89 -25.63 4.34
CA GLN A 243 -10.29 -26.01 2.99
C GLN A 243 -10.34 -24.77 2.10
N LEU A 244 -9.83 -24.91 0.88
CA LEU A 244 -9.83 -23.82 -0.07
C LEU A 244 -11.16 -23.76 -0.81
N HIS A 245 -11.75 -22.57 -0.87
CA HIS A 245 -12.99 -22.32 -1.61
C HIS A 245 -12.85 -22.64 -3.11
N LYS A 246 -11.69 -22.37 -3.69
CA LYS A 246 -11.34 -22.70 -5.08
C LYS A 246 -9.97 -23.36 -5.12
N SER A 247 -9.82 -24.37 -5.99
CA SER A 247 -8.51 -24.98 -6.27
C SER A 247 -7.55 -23.94 -6.84
N PHE A 248 -6.30 -23.92 -6.38
CA PHE A 248 -5.30 -23.00 -6.93
C PHE A 248 -5.09 -23.25 -8.43
N LYS A 249 -5.09 -22.17 -9.19
CA LYS A 249 -4.52 -22.14 -10.54
C LYS A 249 -3.23 -21.37 -10.44
N PHE A 250 -2.10 -22.03 -10.69
CA PHE A 250 -0.78 -21.40 -10.66
C PHE A 250 -0.75 -20.18 -11.58
N GLY A 251 -0.28 -19.04 -11.07
CA GLY A 251 -0.16 -17.80 -11.85
C GLY A 251 -1.49 -17.07 -12.09
N LYS A 252 -2.59 -17.46 -11.44
CA LYS A 252 -3.84 -16.70 -11.42
C LYS A 252 -4.07 -16.15 -10.02
N SER A 253 -3.75 -14.86 -9.82
CA SER A 253 -4.11 -14.15 -8.61
C SER A 253 -5.55 -13.65 -8.67
N THR A 254 -6.19 -13.57 -7.51
CA THR A 254 -7.52 -12.98 -7.31
C THR A 254 -7.31 -11.70 -6.52
N ALA A 255 -7.83 -10.56 -6.98
CA ALA A 255 -7.75 -9.31 -6.24
C ALA A 255 -8.35 -9.44 -4.83
N PHE A 256 -7.82 -8.68 -3.87
CA PHE A 256 -8.34 -8.70 -2.50
C PHE A 256 -9.80 -8.24 -2.42
N ARG A 257 -10.24 -7.31 -3.27
CA ARG A 257 -11.65 -6.86 -3.33
C ARG A 257 -12.58 -8.04 -3.65
N ASP A 258 -12.24 -8.88 -4.62
CA ASP A 258 -13.03 -10.07 -4.96
C ASP A 258 -13.08 -11.10 -3.81
N ILE A 259 -11.96 -11.30 -3.09
CA ILE A 259 -11.91 -12.18 -1.92
C ILE A 259 -12.81 -11.66 -0.79
N ASN A 260 -12.76 -10.36 -0.53
CA ASN A 260 -13.65 -9.70 0.44
C ASN A 260 -15.12 -9.86 0.04
N ASP A 261 -15.44 -9.75 -1.25
CA ASP A 261 -16.80 -9.97 -1.77
C ASP A 261 -17.30 -11.41 -1.57
N PHE A 262 -16.46 -12.43 -1.79
CA PHE A 262 -16.80 -13.82 -1.47
C PHE A 262 -17.12 -13.99 0.02
N SER A 263 -16.33 -13.38 0.90
CA SER A 263 -16.58 -13.44 2.35
C SER A 263 -17.84 -12.68 2.75
N PHE A 264 -18.09 -11.51 2.17
CA PHE A 264 -19.28 -10.71 2.41
C PHE A 264 -20.57 -11.47 2.03
N ARG A 265 -20.54 -12.25 0.95
CA ARG A 265 -21.64 -13.16 0.55
C ARG A 265 -21.76 -14.42 1.40
N GLY A 266 -20.85 -14.65 2.34
CA GLY A 266 -20.84 -15.82 3.23
C GLY A 266 -20.29 -17.09 2.60
N GLU A 267 -19.53 -16.98 1.50
CA GLU A 267 -18.91 -18.13 0.81
C GLU A 267 -17.57 -18.56 1.44
N LEU A 268 -16.97 -17.70 2.28
CA LEU A 268 -15.71 -17.93 3.00
C LEU A 268 -15.93 -17.75 4.50
N ASP A 269 -15.40 -18.64 5.32
CA ASP A 269 -15.41 -18.48 6.78
C ASP A 269 -14.38 -17.44 7.25
N ILE A 270 -13.16 -17.52 6.68
CA ILE A 270 -12.04 -16.63 6.98
C ILE A 270 -11.31 -16.30 5.67
N PRO A 271 -11.36 -15.05 5.16
CA PRO A 271 -10.63 -14.68 3.97
C PRO A 271 -9.18 -14.33 4.29
N MET A 272 -8.24 -14.71 3.41
CA MET A 272 -6.88 -14.18 3.41
C MET A 272 -6.84 -13.00 2.45
N SER A 273 -7.32 -11.85 2.90
CA SER A 273 -7.38 -10.61 2.11
C SER A 273 -7.09 -9.36 2.92
N LEU A 274 -6.64 -8.33 2.20
CA LEU A 274 -6.49 -6.97 2.72
C LEU A 274 -7.74 -6.15 2.39
N ALA A 275 -8.43 -5.67 3.43
CA ALA A 275 -9.51 -4.70 3.30
C ALA A 275 -9.17 -3.41 4.03
N TYR A 276 -9.27 -2.27 3.34
CA TYR A 276 -8.96 -0.99 3.95
C TYR A 276 -10.00 -0.66 5.03
N GLN A 277 -9.54 -0.28 6.22
CA GLN A 277 -10.41 -0.07 7.37
C GLN A 277 -11.42 1.05 7.10
N ALA A 278 -11.04 2.14 6.45
CA ALA A 278 -11.96 3.25 6.18
C ALA A 278 -12.80 3.07 4.90
N ASP A 279 -12.63 1.97 4.16
CA ASP A 279 -13.45 1.67 2.98
C ASP A 279 -14.93 1.53 3.37
N PRO A 280 -15.84 2.37 2.83
CA PRO A 280 -17.27 2.32 3.15
C PRO A 280 -18.00 1.13 2.49
N THR A 281 -17.36 0.42 1.56
CA THR A 281 -17.95 -0.74 0.86
C THR A 281 -18.42 -1.82 1.83
N TYR A 282 -17.68 -2.03 2.92
CA TYR A 282 -17.98 -3.04 3.92
C TYR A 282 -18.26 -2.40 5.29
N PRO A 283 -19.36 -2.78 5.97
CA PRO A 283 -19.65 -2.32 7.33
C PRO A 283 -18.49 -2.59 8.30
N GLN A 284 -18.20 -1.63 9.19
CA GLN A 284 -17.13 -1.77 10.20
C GLN A 284 -17.31 -2.99 11.11
N ASN A 285 -18.57 -3.37 11.37
CA ASN A 285 -18.92 -4.52 12.22
C ASN A 285 -18.58 -5.89 11.57
N LEU A 286 -18.22 -5.91 10.28
CA LEU A 286 -17.70 -7.10 9.61
C LEU A 286 -16.17 -7.18 9.63
N LYS A 287 -15.49 -6.05 9.85
CA LYS A 287 -14.04 -5.97 9.82
C LYS A 287 -13.44 -6.47 11.14
N THR A 288 -12.39 -7.28 11.06
CA THR A 288 -11.55 -7.64 12.22
C THR A 288 -10.80 -6.42 12.75
N MET A 289 -10.01 -6.60 13.80
CA MET A 289 -8.94 -5.65 14.07
C MET A 289 -7.97 -5.58 12.90
N TYR A 290 -7.28 -4.44 12.77
CA TYR A 290 -6.25 -4.29 11.78
C TYR A 290 -5.07 -5.20 12.11
N TYR A 291 -4.57 -5.92 11.11
CA TYR A 291 -3.40 -6.79 11.27
C TYR A 291 -2.19 -6.24 10.51
N GLU A 292 -2.39 -5.26 9.63
CA GLU A 292 -1.33 -4.64 8.84
C GLU A 292 -1.53 -3.11 8.73
N ILE A 293 -0.42 -2.39 8.78
CA ILE A 293 -0.33 -0.95 8.57
C ILE A 293 0.56 -0.73 7.35
N ILE A 294 0.00 -0.16 6.30
CA ILE A 294 0.67 0.01 5.02
C ILE A 294 0.76 1.49 4.67
N LYS A 295 1.92 1.93 4.20
CA LYS A 295 2.05 3.20 3.48
C LYS A 295 2.07 2.93 1.96
N PRO A 296 1.11 3.46 1.17
CA PRO A 296 1.18 3.36 -0.28
C PRO A 296 2.29 4.27 -0.81
N LEU A 297 3.12 3.72 -1.70
CA LEU A 297 4.26 4.38 -2.31
C LEU A 297 4.16 4.32 -3.83
N MET A 298 4.69 5.35 -4.50
CA MET A 298 4.85 5.35 -5.95
C MET A 298 6.24 4.86 -6.33
N MET A 299 6.29 3.68 -6.93
CA MET A 299 7.51 3.06 -7.47
C MET A 299 7.70 3.52 -8.93
N VAL A 300 8.72 4.33 -9.18
CA VAL A 300 9.04 4.90 -10.49
C VAL A 300 10.37 4.36 -11.00
N PRO A 301 10.58 4.27 -12.33
CA PRO A 301 11.89 3.97 -12.88
C PRO A 301 12.95 4.95 -12.35
N CYS A 302 14.09 4.44 -11.88
CA CYS A 302 15.20 5.30 -11.47
C CYS A 302 15.73 6.08 -12.68
N PRO A 303 16.22 7.31 -12.49
CA PRO A 303 16.80 8.07 -13.58
C PRO A 303 18.01 7.33 -14.15
N THR A 304 18.12 7.32 -15.47
CA THR A 304 19.28 6.77 -16.18
C THR A 304 20.37 7.83 -16.33
N GLN A 305 21.62 7.38 -16.42
CA GLN A 305 22.73 8.26 -16.77
C GLN A 305 22.54 8.82 -18.18
N LEU A 306 22.91 10.08 -18.38
CA LEU A 306 22.94 10.68 -19.71
C LEU A 306 23.87 9.89 -20.62
N THR A 307 23.44 9.67 -21.85
CA THR A 307 24.26 9.05 -22.89
C THR A 307 25.40 9.99 -23.30
N TYR A 308 26.50 9.43 -23.82
CA TYR A 308 27.61 10.24 -24.32
C TYR A 308 27.18 11.21 -25.43
N ARG A 309 26.22 10.81 -26.28
CA ARG A 309 25.61 11.70 -27.28
C ARG A 309 24.92 12.92 -26.66
N GLU A 310 24.14 12.72 -25.61
CA GLU A 310 23.47 13.81 -24.89
C GLU A 310 24.47 14.70 -24.15
N LEU A 311 25.53 14.11 -23.57
CA LEU A 311 26.61 14.86 -22.94
C LEU A 311 27.30 15.81 -23.93
N PHE A 312 27.59 15.34 -25.16
CA PHE A 312 28.13 16.20 -26.20
C PHE A 312 27.16 17.31 -26.61
N GLY A 313 25.86 17.02 -26.70
CA GLY A 313 24.85 18.05 -26.94
C GLY A 313 24.76 19.10 -25.82
N LEU A 314 24.94 18.68 -24.57
CA LEU A 314 24.95 19.56 -23.40
C LEU A 314 26.20 20.44 -23.35
N LEU A 315 27.36 19.90 -23.73
CA LEU A 315 28.62 20.65 -23.78
C LEU A 315 28.69 21.59 -24.98
N LEU A 316 28.25 21.15 -26.16
CA LEU A 316 28.20 21.92 -27.40
C LEU A 316 26.86 22.66 -27.54
N ASN A 317 26.33 23.19 -26.43
CA ASN A 317 25.08 23.92 -26.42
C ASN A 317 25.21 25.24 -27.21
N GLU A 318 24.09 25.72 -27.74
CA GLU A 318 23.94 27.00 -28.45
C GLU A 318 24.55 28.17 -27.68
N LYS A 319 24.46 28.18 -26.35
CA LYS A 319 25.08 29.21 -25.51
C LYS A 319 26.61 29.19 -25.59
N PHE A 320 27.22 28.00 -25.54
CA PHE A 320 28.68 27.85 -25.62
C PHE A 320 29.19 28.22 -27.02
N LEU A 321 28.54 27.71 -28.06
CA LEU A 321 28.86 28.06 -29.45
C LEU A 321 28.64 29.54 -29.73
N GLY A 322 27.54 30.11 -29.24
CA GLY A 322 27.22 31.53 -29.37
C GLY A 322 28.25 32.43 -28.66
N LEU A 323 28.68 32.05 -27.46
CA LEU A 323 29.74 32.77 -26.74
C LEU A 323 31.08 32.69 -27.48
N LEU A 324 31.45 31.50 -27.99
CA LEU A 324 32.68 31.31 -28.77
C LEU A 324 32.68 32.18 -30.05
N ILE A 325 31.55 32.19 -30.77
CA ILE A 325 31.38 33.05 -31.96
C ILE A 325 31.43 34.53 -31.59
N ALA A 326 30.79 34.94 -30.48
CA ALA A 326 30.82 36.32 -30.02
C ALA A 326 32.25 36.77 -29.66
N CYS A 327 33.00 35.96 -28.92
CA CYS A 327 34.40 36.21 -28.60
C CYS A 327 35.26 36.29 -29.88
N TYR A 328 35.03 35.39 -30.85
CA TYR A 328 35.71 35.43 -32.14
C TYR A 328 35.45 36.75 -32.88
N LEU A 329 34.19 37.18 -33.02
CA LEU A 329 33.84 38.41 -33.72
C LEU A 329 34.41 39.65 -33.02
N GLN A 330 34.41 39.68 -31.68
CA GLN A 330 35.02 40.77 -30.91
C GLN A 330 36.53 40.86 -31.11
N LEU A 331 37.24 39.72 -31.03
CA LEU A 331 38.69 39.69 -31.25
C LEU A 331 39.05 39.99 -32.71
N SER A 332 38.23 39.53 -33.66
CA SER A 332 38.36 39.85 -35.08
C SER A 332 38.16 41.36 -35.34
N LEU A 333 37.15 41.98 -34.71
CA LEU A 333 36.94 43.43 -34.78
C LEU A 333 38.18 44.20 -34.29
N ILE A 334 38.71 43.82 -33.12
CA ILE A 334 39.89 44.46 -32.53
C ILE A 334 41.10 44.29 -33.46
N HIS A 335 41.27 43.10 -34.04
CA HIS A 335 42.36 42.82 -34.98
C HIS A 335 42.24 43.67 -36.25
N CYS A 336 41.05 43.79 -36.84
CA CYS A 336 40.79 44.67 -37.99
C CYS A 336 40.97 46.16 -37.66
N CYS A 337 40.56 46.61 -36.48
CA CYS A 337 40.76 48.00 -36.05
C CYS A 337 42.25 48.33 -35.98
N ILE A 338 43.06 47.44 -35.42
CA ILE A 338 44.51 47.63 -35.33
C ILE A 338 45.14 47.68 -36.72
N ASP A 339 44.74 46.77 -37.62
CA ASP A 339 45.24 46.77 -39.00
C ASP A 339 44.83 48.05 -39.76
N TYR A 340 43.63 48.58 -39.51
CA TYR A 340 43.18 49.85 -40.07
C TYR A 340 43.99 51.05 -39.55
N PHE A 341 44.17 51.15 -38.23
CA PHE A 341 44.83 52.31 -37.61
C PHE A 341 46.34 52.36 -37.85
N PHE A 342 47.02 51.21 -37.86
CA PHE A 342 48.49 51.17 -37.97
C PHE A 342 48.99 50.92 -39.39
N ASP A 343 48.30 50.10 -40.17
CA ASP A 343 48.81 49.62 -41.47
C ASP A 343 48.00 50.16 -42.68
N HIS A 344 46.90 50.91 -42.48
CA HIS A 344 46.03 51.46 -43.54
C HIS A 344 45.46 50.42 -44.54
N PHE A 345 45.51 49.13 -44.22
CA PHE A 345 44.90 48.06 -45.03
C PHE A 345 43.49 47.76 -44.53
N TRP A 346 42.50 47.77 -45.43
CA TRP A 346 41.11 47.46 -45.09
C TRP A 346 40.55 46.38 -46.01
N ASN A 347 40.45 45.16 -45.47
CA ASN A 347 39.75 44.05 -46.11
C ASN A 347 38.50 43.72 -45.27
N PRO A 348 37.29 43.95 -45.78
CA PRO A 348 36.06 43.69 -45.03
C PRO A 348 35.80 42.19 -44.80
N ILE A 349 36.48 41.31 -45.54
CA ILE A 349 36.37 39.85 -45.41
C ILE A 349 37.13 39.35 -44.18
N ASP A 350 38.24 40.02 -43.81
CA ASP A 350 39.09 39.64 -42.68
C ASP A 350 38.38 39.84 -41.32
N PHE A 351 37.30 40.62 -41.29
CA PHE A 351 36.40 40.75 -40.14
C PHE A 351 35.60 39.47 -39.90
N VAL A 352 35.10 38.83 -40.96
CA VAL A 352 34.23 37.66 -40.87
C VAL A 352 35.03 36.36 -40.88
N VAL A 353 36.10 36.30 -41.67
CA VAL A 353 36.95 35.11 -41.84
C VAL A 353 38.41 35.52 -41.59
N ASN A 354 38.79 35.55 -40.32
CA ASN A 354 40.15 35.86 -39.90
C ASN A 354 40.95 34.57 -39.74
N ASP A 355 41.97 34.41 -40.59
CA ASP A 355 42.85 33.24 -40.67
C ASP A 355 43.75 33.05 -39.42
N LYS A 356 43.85 34.05 -38.56
CA LYS A 356 44.72 34.04 -37.35
C LYS A 356 43.91 33.95 -36.06
N ILE A 357 42.82 34.70 -35.96
CA ILE A 357 42.04 34.79 -34.72
C ILE A 357 41.26 33.50 -34.45
N PHE A 358 40.65 32.89 -35.47
CA PHE A 358 39.85 31.68 -35.27
C PHE A 358 40.69 30.48 -34.83
N PRO A 359 41.83 30.14 -35.48
CA PRO A 359 42.68 29.05 -35.01
C PRO A 359 43.28 29.34 -33.63
N GLY A 360 43.72 30.58 -33.37
CA GLY A 360 44.27 30.95 -32.07
C GLY A 360 43.27 30.83 -30.92
N LEU A 361 42.00 31.19 -31.15
CA LEU A 361 40.93 31.03 -30.16
C LEU A 361 40.63 29.55 -29.86
N LEU A 362 40.75 28.68 -30.85
CA LEU A 362 40.63 27.22 -30.70
C LEU A 362 41.90 26.56 -30.13
N GLY A 363 42.92 27.34 -29.77
CA GLY A 363 44.20 26.82 -29.25
C GLY A 363 45.07 26.15 -30.32
N GLN A 364 44.80 26.40 -31.61
CA GLN A 364 45.60 25.90 -32.73
C GLN A 364 46.74 26.88 -33.06
N SER A 365 47.81 26.36 -33.67
CA SER A 365 48.90 27.19 -34.16
C SER A 365 48.49 27.99 -35.40
N PHE A 366 48.94 29.23 -35.48
CA PHE A 366 48.72 30.11 -36.63
C PHE A 366 50.02 30.85 -37.00
N VAL A 367 50.14 31.24 -38.27
CA VAL A 367 51.31 31.97 -38.75
C VAL A 367 51.16 33.45 -38.40
N THR A 368 52.06 33.94 -37.55
CA THR A 368 52.09 35.35 -37.17
C THR A 368 52.66 36.20 -38.31
N ARG A 369 52.11 37.40 -38.51
CA ARG A 369 52.67 38.40 -39.42
C ARG A 369 53.83 39.13 -38.73
N THR A 370 54.92 39.34 -39.44
CA THR A 370 56.05 40.16 -38.98
C THR A 370 55.68 41.65 -39.00
N SER A 371 54.99 42.12 -37.95
CA SER A 371 54.71 43.54 -37.74
C SER A 371 55.68 44.17 -36.72
N SER A 372 55.96 45.46 -36.90
CA SER A 372 56.73 46.29 -35.97
C SER A 372 55.89 46.72 -34.74
N CYS A 373 54.57 46.54 -34.76
CA CYS A 373 53.68 46.94 -33.68
C CYS A 373 53.76 45.97 -32.48
N ARG A 374 54.23 46.49 -31.33
CA ARG A 374 54.32 45.72 -30.06
C ARG A 374 52.94 45.30 -29.53
N ILE A 375 51.90 46.09 -29.77
CA ILE A 375 50.52 45.83 -29.34
C ILE A 375 49.96 44.55 -29.97
N LEU A 376 50.24 44.33 -31.26
CA LEU A 376 49.79 43.13 -31.98
C LEU A 376 50.42 41.85 -31.40
N ARG A 377 51.69 41.92 -30.97
CA ARG A 377 52.37 40.80 -30.30
C ARG A 377 51.74 40.46 -28.96
N ILE A 378 51.32 41.45 -28.19
CA ILE A 378 50.61 41.25 -26.91
C ILE A 378 49.25 40.59 -27.16
N ILE A 379 48.53 40.98 -28.21
CA ILE A 379 47.24 40.38 -28.58
C ILE A 379 47.41 38.92 -28.99
N TYR A 380 48.43 38.58 -29.77
CA TYR A 380 48.70 37.17 -30.11
C TYR A 380 49.09 36.33 -28.89
N LEU A 381 49.81 36.90 -27.92
CA LEU A 381 50.09 36.24 -26.65
C LEU A 381 48.79 36.01 -25.86
N LEU A 382 47.95 37.04 -25.74
CA LEU A 382 46.66 36.94 -25.06
C LEU A 382 45.73 35.91 -25.73
N LEU A 383 45.68 35.91 -27.06
CA LEU A 383 44.91 34.95 -27.85
C LEU A 383 45.35 33.51 -27.57
N SER A 384 46.66 33.27 -27.48
CA SER A 384 47.22 31.96 -27.11
C SER A 384 46.81 31.54 -25.69
N LEU A 385 46.87 32.46 -24.71
CA LEU A 385 46.43 32.18 -23.34
C LEU A 385 44.93 31.86 -23.27
N ILE A 386 44.10 32.59 -24.01
CA ILE A 386 42.65 32.34 -24.09
C ILE A 386 42.38 30.98 -24.73
N GLY A 387 43.06 30.65 -25.83
CA GLY A 387 42.93 29.35 -26.50
C GLY A 387 43.33 28.18 -25.60
N ILE A 388 44.43 28.31 -24.86
CA ILE A 388 44.84 27.33 -23.84
C ILE A 388 43.77 27.20 -22.76
N TYR A 389 43.27 28.32 -22.23
CA TYR A 389 42.24 28.32 -21.19
C TYR A 389 40.97 27.58 -21.64
N ILE A 390 40.46 27.89 -22.83
CA ILE A 390 39.26 27.25 -23.40
C ILE A 390 39.50 25.74 -23.58
N THR A 391 40.66 25.35 -24.14
CA THR A 391 40.99 23.94 -24.39
C THR A 391 41.13 23.16 -23.08
N VAL A 392 41.78 23.73 -22.07
CA VAL A 392 41.95 23.11 -20.74
C VAL A 392 40.61 22.99 -20.03
N LEU A 393 39.79 24.05 -20.04
CA LEU A 393 38.47 24.05 -19.41
C LEU A 393 37.53 23.02 -20.06
N PHE A 394 37.50 23.00 -21.40
CA PHE A 394 36.70 22.02 -22.15
C PHE A 394 37.17 20.58 -21.90
N GLY A 395 38.49 20.36 -21.94
CA GLY A 395 39.09 19.05 -21.67
C GLY A 395 38.84 18.56 -20.24
N ALA A 396 38.89 19.46 -19.24
CA ALA A 396 38.57 19.13 -17.86
C ALA A 396 37.08 18.78 -17.69
N ASN A 397 36.18 19.58 -18.28
CA ASN A 397 34.73 19.34 -18.20
C ASN A 397 34.32 18.03 -18.87
N ILE A 398 34.86 17.70 -20.05
CA ILE A 398 34.63 16.40 -20.70
C ILE A 398 35.10 15.26 -19.81
N LYS A 399 36.34 15.34 -19.28
CA LYS A 399 36.89 14.27 -18.44
C LYS A 399 36.03 14.04 -17.21
N THR A 400 35.57 15.09 -16.54
CA THR A 400 34.69 15.00 -15.37
C THR A 400 33.32 14.42 -15.71
N LEU A 401 32.70 14.84 -16.83
CA LEU A 401 31.40 14.31 -17.25
C LEU A 401 31.48 12.86 -17.74
N PHE A 402 32.63 12.44 -18.29
CA PHE A 402 32.84 11.06 -18.73
C PHE A 402 33.15 10.11 -17.59
N THR A 403 33.79 10.59 -16.52
CA THR A 403 34.05 9.79 -15.33
C THR A 403 32.77 9.58 -14.52
N GLN A 404 31.92 10.61 -14.38
CA GLN A 404 30.63 10.52 -13.72
C GLN A 404 29.55 11.28 -14.51
N PRO A 405 28.89 10.60 -15.48
CA PRO A 405 27.79 11.19 -16.21
C PRO A 405 26.66 11.64 -15.26
N PRO A 406 26.09 12.84 -15.46
CA PRO A 406 24.90 13.25 -14.72
C PRO A 406 23.74 12.31 -15.05
N TYR A 407 22.78 12.25 -14.15
CA TYR A 407 21.53 11.50 -14.33
C TYR A 407 20.46 12.40 -14.93
N HIS A 408 19.48 11.78 -15.60
CA HIS A 408 18.22 12.45 -15.96
C HIS A 408 17.51 12.99 -14.70
N LYS A 409 16.62 13.97 -14.90
CA LYS A 409 15.78 14.53 -13.83
C LYS A 409 15.03 13.39 -13.15
N TYR A 410 15.11 13.34 -11.82
CA TYR A 410 14.40 12.34 -11.01
C TYR A 410 12.90 12.68 -10.97
N ILE A 411 12.05 11.66 -10.95
CA ILE A 411 10.60 11.83 -10.78
C ILE A 411 10.29 11.85 -9.27
N GLU A 412 10.20 13.04 -8.67
CA GLU A 412 9.91 13.17 -7.23
C GLU A 412 8.46 13.54 -6.97
N THR A 413 7.88 14.44 -7.79
CA THR A 413 6.55 15.01 -7.58
C THR A 413 5.51 14.54 -8.58
N ASN A 414 4.24 14.88 -8.33
CA ASN A 414 3.15 14.58 -9.26
C ASN A 414 3.29 15.36 -10.57
N GLU A 415 3.84 16.58 -10.53
CA GLU A 415 4.12 17.38 -11.72
C GLU A 415 5.21 16.71 -12.56
N ASP A 416 6.29 16.24 -11.93
CA ASP A 416 7.37 15.53 -12.62
C ASP A 416 6.85 14.27 -13.31
N LEU A 417 5.95 13.52 -12.66
CA LEU A 417 5.34 12.32 -13.24
C LEU A 417 4.49 12.66 -14.47
N LYS A 418 3.73 13.76 -14.44
CA LYS A 418 2.91 14.23 -15.56
C LYS A 418 3.74 14.74 -16.74
N GLU A 419 4.87 15.37 -16.48
CA GLU A 419 5.82 15.82 -17.51
C GLU A 419 6.64 14.65 -18.09
N SER A 420 6.82 13.58 -17.31
CA SER A 420 7.56 12.41 -17.74
C SER A 420 6.77 11.58 -18.77
N PRO A 421 7.46 10.85 -19.66
CA PRO A 421 6.81 9.89 -20.55
C PRO A 421 6.28 8.64 -19.82
N THR A 422 6.58 8.51 -18.52
CA THR A 422 6.25 7.33 -17.72
C THR A 422 4.78 7.34 -17.31
N LYS A 423 4.06 6.27 -17.67
CA LYS A 423 2.65 6.09 -17.30
C LYS A 423 2.51 5.20 -16.07
N ILE A 424 1.45 5.39 -15.29
CA ILE A 424 1.12 4.53 -14.14
C ILE A 424 0.43 3.27 -14.67
N PHE A 425 0.98 2.10 -14.37
CA PHE A 425 0.34 0.81 -14.67
C PHE A 425 -0.45 0.34 -13.45
N SER A 426 -1.74 0.07 -13.62
CA SER A 426 -2.65 -0.33 -12.54
C SER A 426 -3.38 -1.62 -12.86
N ASP A 427 -3.72 -2.38 -11.83
CA ASP A 427 -4.71 -3.44 -11.93
C ASP A 427 -6.11 -2.87 -12.24
N PRO A 428 -7.00 -3.67 -12.86
CA PRO A 428 -8.34 -3.22 -13.25
C PRO A 428 -9.24 -2.85 -12.07
N THR A 429 -9.01 -3.42 -10.89
CA THR A 429 -9.87 -3.27 -9.72
C THR A 429 -9.68 -1.91 -9.06
N TYR A 430 -8.43 -1.47 -8.91
CA TYR A 430 -8.05 -0.19 -8.30
C TYR A 430 -7.85 0.94 -9.34
N ALA A 431 -7.87 0.63 -10.64
CA ALA A 431 -7.76 1.63 -11.70
C ALA A 431 -8.85 2.71 -11.65
N VAL A 432 -10.06 2.36 -11.21
CA VAL A 432 -11.18 3.32 -11.08
C VAL A 432 -10.84 4.44 -10.11
N ASP A 433 -10.25 4.08 -8.96
CA ASP A 433 -9.85 5.03 -7.93
C ASP A 433 -8.73 5.93 -8.45
N LEU A 434 -7.76 5.38 -9.20
CA LEU A 434 -6.67 6.15 -9.79
C LEU A 434 -7.11 7.11 -10.90
N LEU A 435 -8.05 6.69 -11.74
CA LEU A 435 -8.61 7.53 -12.80
C LEU A 435 -9.43 8.71 -12.24
N ALA A 436 -9.86 8.65 -10.98
CA ALA A 436 -10.46 9.80 -10.30
C ALA A 436 -9.43 10.88 -9.95
N PHE A 437 -8.17 10.51 -9.72
CA PHE A 437 -7.08 11.43 -9.34
C PHE A 437 -6.15 11.81 -10.50
N TYR A 438 -6.02 10.95 -11.51
CA TYR A 438 -5.13 11.11 -12.66
C TYR A 438 -5.91 11.04 -13.98
N ASN A 439 -5.44 11.78 -15.00
CA ASN A 439 -6.05 11.78 -16.32
C ASN A 439 -5.92 10.39 -17.00
N GLN A 440 -6.85 10.07 -17.90
CA GLN A 440 -6.83 8.82 -18.67
C GLN A 440 -5.53 8.58 -19.43
N ASP A 441 -4.86 9.64 -19.91
CA ASP A 441 -3.60 9.51 -20.65
C ASP A 441 -2.41 9.06 -19.79
N SER A 442 -2.50 9.27 -18.47
CA SER A 442 -1.44 8.98 -17.49
C SER A 442 -1.55 7.58 -16.89
N VAL A 443 -2.69 6.89 -17.04
CA VAL A 443 -2.95 5.58 -16.42
C VAL A 443 -3.17 4.53 -17.51
N VAL A 444 -2.45 3.42 -17.42
CA VAL A 444 -2.62 2.24 -18.27
C VAL A 444 -3.16 1.11 -17.42
N VAL A 445 -4.36 0.65 -17.76
CA VAL A 445 -5.05 -0.42 -17.03
C VAL A 445 -4.65 -1.78 -17.58
N ALA A 446 -4.22 -2.67 -16.70
CA ALA A 446 -3.90 -4.05 -17.05
C ALA A 446 -5.16 -4.83 -17.46
N PRO A 447 -5.06 -5.81 -18.38
CA PRO A 447 -6.20 -6.63 -18.78
C PRO A 447 -6.69 -7.57 -17.66
N ASN A 448 -5.81 -7.94 -16.74
CA ASN A 448 -6.11 -8.75 -15.56
C ASN A 448 -5.04 -8.52 -14.47
N ASP A 449 -5.35 -8.91 -13.22
CA ASP A 449 -4.44 -8.77 -12.08
C ASP A 449 -3.14 -9.56 -12.27
N ALA A 450 -3.22 -10.73 -12.92
CA ALA A 450 -2.06 -11.56 -13.18
C ALA A 450 -1.02 -10.87 -14.08
N GLU A 451 -1.46 -10.12 -15.09
CA GLU A 451 -0.58 -9.34 -15.97
C GLU A 451 -0.03 -8.12 -15.24
N TYR A 452 -0.82 -7.46 -14.39
CA TYR A 452 -0.31 -6.42 -13.47
C TYR A 452 0.86 -6.93 -12.61
N LEU A 453 0.66 -8.03 -11.90
CA LEU A 453 1.69 -8.64 -11.04
C LEU A 453 2.89 -9.13 -11.86
N LYS A 454 2.67 -9.63 -13.07
CA LYS A 454 3.73 -10.10 -13.96
C LYS A 454 4.60 -8.96 -14.48
N GLN A 455 4.03 -7.83 -14.87
CA GLN A 455 4.79 -6.66 -15.32
C GLN A 455 5.60 -6.06 -14.15
N LYS A 456 4.96 -5.93 -12.97
CA LYS A 456 5.59 -5.47 -11.73
C LYS A 456 6.74 -6.40 -11.30
N SER A 457 6.54 -7.72 -11.30
CA SER A 457 7.57 -8.70 -10.89
C SER A 457 8.72 -8.86 -11.88
N LYS A 458 8.50 -8.55 -13.18
CA LYS A 458 9.54 -8.50 -14.22
C LYS A 458 10.36 -7.22 -14.21
N PHE A 459 10.05 -6.25 -13.35
CA PHE A 459 10.74 -4.96 -13.30
C PHE A 459 10.64 -4.21 -14.64
N ASN A 460 9.46 -4.19 -15.28
CA ASN A 460 9.28 -3.43 -16.52
C ASN A 460 9.32 -1.92 -16.23
N ASN A 461 10.44 -1.28 -16.62
CA ASN A 461 10.77 0.13 -16.40
C ASN A 461 10.04 1.11 -17.33
N SER A 462 9.14 0.64 -18.19
CA SER A 462 8.30 1.52 -19.03
C SER A 462 7.17 2.21 -18.25
N TYR A 463 6.89 1.71 -17.04
CA TYR A 463 5.75 2.15 -16.22
C TYR A 463 6.16 2.46 -14.78
N ALA A 464 5.35 3.29 -14.13
CA ALA A 464 5.32 3.46 -12.69
C ALA A 464 4.25 2.55 -12.07
N TYR A 465 4.45 2.13 -10.83
CA TYR A 465 3.54 1.23 -10.12
C TYR A 465 3.27 1.75 -8.71
N ILE A 466 2.07 1.53 -8.21
CA ILE A 466 1.76 1.71 -6.79
C ILE A 466 2.15 0.44 -6.03
N ILE A 467 2.82 0.62 -4.90
CA ILE A 467 3.35 -0.47 -4.08
C ILE A 467 3.13 -0.17 -2.60
N SER A 468 2.90 -1.19 -1.79
CA SER A 468 2.91 -1.03 -0.34
C SER A 468 4.34 -0.86 0.19
N SER A 469 4.49 -0.16 1.33
CA SER A 469 5.75 -0.13 2.07
C SER A 469 6.24 -1.54 2.43
N THR A 470 5.32 -2.43 2.82
CA THR A 470 5.61 -3.83 3.12
C THR A 470 6.19 -4.56 1.91
N GLU A 471 5.56 -4.47 0.74
CA GLU A 471 6.08 -5.08 -0.50
C GLU A 471 7.44 -4.52 -0.89
N TRP A 472 7.63 -3.20 -0.78
CA TRP A 472 8.89 -2.56 -1.11
C TRP A 472 10.04 -3.07 -0.23
N GLU A 473 9.85 -3.10 1.09
CA GLU A 473 10.87 -3.52 2.04
C GLU A 473 11.10 -5.03 2.03
N ALA A 474 10.03 -5.82 1.96
CA ALA A 474 10.12 -7.27 1.98
C ALA A 474 10.72 -7.84 0.67
N LEU A 475 10.43 -7.25 -0.49
CA LEU A 475 10.78 -7.84 -1.79
C LEU A 475 11.67 -6.94 -2.66
N PHE A 476 11.20 -5.75 -3.03
CA PHE A 476 11.82 -4.98 -4.12
C PHE A 476 13.16 -4.37 -3.73
N SER A 477 13.24 -3.77 -2.54
CA SER A 477 14.47 -3.18 -2.02
C SER A 477 15.57 -4.24 -1.87
N ARG A 478 15.24 -5.42 -1.29
CA ARG A 478 16.14 -6.55 -1.13
C ARG A 478 16.62 -7.13 -2.46
N ARG A 479 15.70 -7.32 -3.41
CA ARG A 479 16.06 -7.82 -4.75
C ARG A 479 17.03 -6.87 -5.47
N GLN A 480 16.80 -5.56 -5.35
CA GLN A 480 17.64 -4.55 -6.00
C GLN A 480 19.03 -4.36 -5.35
N GLN A 481 19.26 -4.86 -4.13
CA GLN A 481 20.61 -4.85 -3.52
C GLN A 481 21.62 -5.71 -4.29
N PHE A 482 21.15 -6.70 -5.05
CA PHE A 482 21.97 -7.58 -5.86
C PHE A 482 22.17 -7.06 -7.29
N TYR A 483 21.57 -5.92 -7.65
CA TYR A 483 21.75 -5.28 -8.95
C TYR A 483 22.81 -4.18 -8.89
N THR A 484 23.65 -4.10 -9.92
CA THR A 484 24.68 -3.05 -10.04
C THR A 484 24.08 -1.65 -10.11
N LYS A 485 22.89 -1.53 -10.73
CA LYS A 485 22.13 -0.29 -10.85
C LYS A 485 20.70 -0.54 -10.39
N LYS A 486 20.19 0.34 -9.51
CA LYS A 486 18.79 0.34 -9.09
C LYS A 486 17.92 0.65 -10.30
N GLN A 487 16.89 -0.16 -10.53
CA GLN A 487 15.97 -0.03 -11.65
C GLN A 487 14.75 0.81 -11.27
N PHE A 488 14.30 0.71 -10.03
CA PHE A 488 13.19 1.46 -9.48
C PHE A 488 13.57 2.20 -8.20
N CYS A 489 12.99 3.37 -8.06
CA CYS A 489 13.19 4.29 -6.98
C CYS A 489 11.81 4.76 -6.46
N ILE A 490 11.73 5.22 -5.21
CA ILE A 490 10.48 5.70 -4.63
C ILE A 490 10.36 7.20 -4.83
N ALA A 491 9.21 7.65 -5.33
CA ALA A 491 8.87 9.08 -5.39
C ALA A 491 8.22 9.53 -4.08
N TYR A 492 9.02 9.86 -3.06
CA TYR A 492 8.54 10.18 -1.71
C TYR A 492 7.67 11.45 -1.62
N LYS A 493 7.79 12.38 -2.57
CA LYS A 493 7.00 13.63 -2.56
C LYS A 493 5.63 13.47 -3.25
N ILE A 494 5.38 12.33 -3.91
CA ILE A 494 4.05 11.95 -4.36
C ILE A 494 3.28 11.46 -3.13
N ASN A 495 2.41 12.33 -2.60
CA ASN A 495 1.57 11.97 -1.48
C ASN A 495 0.31 11.25 -1.97
N LEU A 496 0.24 9.94 -1.77
CA LEU A 496 -0.97 9.14 -1.98
C LEU A 496 -1.81 9.17 -0.69
N GLN A 497 -1.24 8.64 0.39
CA GLN A 497 -1.80 8.64 1.74
C GLN A 497 -0.71 8.25 2.75
N ASP A 498 -0.78 8.75 3.98
CA ASP A 498 0.28 8.49 4.97
C ASP A 498 0.27 7.04 5.49
N PHE A 499 -0.85 6.60 6.07
CA PHE A 499 -1.00 5.25 6.63
C PHE A 499 -2.40 4.71 6.36
N LEU A 500 -2.44 3.47 5.88
CA LEU A 500 -3.64 2.69 5.63
C LEU A 500 -3.66 1.51 6.60
N LEU A 501 -4.75 1.40 7.37
CA LEU A 501 -4.99 0.27 8.26
C LEU A 501 -5.75 -0.80 7.48
N TYR A 502 -5.25 -2.03 7.48
CA TYR A 502 -5.85 -3.15 6.78
C TYR A 502 -6.33 -4.25 7.74
N SER A 503 -7.54 -4.74 7.48
CA SER A 503 -8.24 -5.78 8.24
C SER A 503 -8.82 -6.84 7.30
N MET A 504 -9.43 -7.89 7.88
CA MET A 504 -10.16 -8.92 7.14
C MET A 504 -11.66 -8.63 7.24
N VAL A 505 -12.40 -8.81 6.15
CA VAL A 505 -13.87 -8.70 6.14
C VAL A 505 -14.45 -10.08 6.39
N LEU A 506 -15.07 -10.31 7.55
CA LEU A 506 -15.71 -11.58 7.86
C LEU A 506 -17.18 -11.61 7.42
N PRO A 507 -17.77 -12.80 7.25
CA PRO A 507 -19.19 -12.92 7.04
C PRO A 507 -19.99 -12.34 8.20
N LYS A 508 -21.21 -11.92 7.90
CA LYS A 508 -22.15 -11.44 8.91
C LYS A 508 -22.33 -12.48 10.03
N ASN A 509 -22.20 -12.02 11.28
CA ASN A 509 -22.28 -12.85 12.50
C ASN A 509 -21.26 -13.99 12.57
N SER A 510 -20.08 -13.83 11.95
CA SER A 510 -19.02 -14.84 12.00
C SER A 510 -18.58 -15.13 13.44
N PRO A 511 -18.60 -16.40 13.89
CA PRO A 511 -18.12 -16.78 15.21
C PRO A 511 -16.59 -16.66 15.33
N TYR A 512 -15.87 -16.43 14.22
CA TYR A 512 -14.41 -16.40 14.22
C TYR A 512 -13.83 -15.00 14.50
N ARG A 513 -14.66 -13.96 14.61
CA ARG A 513 -14.20 -12.57 14.81
C ARG A 513 -13.38 -12.41 16.09
N GLU A 514 -13.91 -12.87 17.22
CA GLU A 514 -13.23 -12.78 18.52
C GLU A 514 -11.93 -13.59 18.57
N PRO A 515 -11.91 -14.89 18.21
CA PRO A 515 -10.66 -15.65 18.23
C PRO A 515 -9.63 -15.14 17.21
N LEU A 516 -10.04 -14.64 16.04
CA LEU A 516 -9.11 -14.04 15.08
C LEU A 516 -8.49 -12.77 15.63
N ASN A 517 -9.29 -11.92 16.27
CA ASN A 517 -8.81 -10.71 16.92
C ASN A 517 -7.76 -11.04 18.00
N GLU A 518 -8.05 -11.99 18.89
CA GLU A 518 -7.08 -12.43 19.91
C GLU A 518 -5.81 -12.99 19.27
N HIS A 519 -5.95 -13.80 18.21
CA HIS A 519 -4.82 -14.37 17.49
C HIS A 519 -3.95 -13.33 16.80
N ILE A 520 -4.56 -12.34 16.14
CA ILE A 520 -3.84 -11.23 15.49
C ILE A 520 -3.02 -10.46 16.53
N MET A 521 -3.62 -10.11 17.68
CA MET A 521 -2.88 -9.45 18.76
C MET A 521 -1.69 -10.28 19.21
N ARG A 522 -1.90 -11.59 19.41
CA ARG A 522 -0.83 -12.47 19.90
C ARG A 522 0.31 -12.63 18.90
N VAL A 523 -0.01 -12.75 17.62
CA VAL A 523 0.98 -12.83 16.54
C VAL A 523 1.78 -11.53 16.43
N GLN A 524 1.14 -10.37 16.62
CA GLN A 524 1.81 -9.07 16.63
C GLN A 524 2.70 -8.91 17.86
N GLU A 525 2.22 -9.25 19.06
CA GLU A 525 3.00 -9.20 20.31
C GLU A 525 4.27 -10.05 20.25
N LEU A 526 4.21 -11.19 19.56
CA LEU A 526 5.35 -12.10 19.40
C LEU A 526 6.29 -11.72 18.25
N GLY A 527 5.96 -10.70 17.45
CA GLY A 527 6.77 -10.28 16.29
C GLY A 527 6.76 -11.28 15.12
N PHE A 528 5.79 -12.19 15.07
CA PHE A 528 5.73 -13.22 14.02
C PHE A 528 5.46 -12.62 12.64
N MET A 529 4.70 -11.53 12.54
CA MET A 529 4.47 -10.86 11.26
C MET A 529 5.78 -10.35 10.63
N GLU A 530 6.63 -9.69 11.40
CA GLU A 530 7.92 -9.18 10.93
C GLU A 530 8.86 -10.33 10.52
N ALA A 531 8.87 -11.41 11.29
CA ALA A 531 9.63 -12.63 10.98
C ALA A 531 9.14 -13.29 9.67
N TRP A 532 7.82 -13.35 9.45
CA TRP A 532 7.25 -13.92 8.24
C TRP A 532 7.46 -13.04 7.01
N GLN A 533 7.28 -11.73 7.12
CA GLN A 533 7.58 -10.79 6.04
C GLN A 533 9.05 -10.86 5.62
N SER A 534 9.98 -10.87 6.60
CA SER A 534 11.41 -10.95 6.33
C SER A 534 11.86 -12.30 5.76
N SER A 535 11.22 -13.42 6.16
CA SER A 535 11.54 -14.76 5.62
C SER A 535 10.92 -15.03 4.25
N THR A 536 9.81 -14.36 3.89
CA THR A 536 9.12 -14.55 2.61
C THR A 536 10.04 -14.34 1.41
N PHE A 537 10.96 -13.38 1.46
CA PHE A 537 11.95 -13.17 0.40
C PHE A 537 12.83 -14.40 0.14
N VAL A 538 13.34 -15.00 1.23
CA VAL A 538 14.20 -16.20 1.15
C VAL A 538 13.41 -17.40 0.66
N ASP A 539 12.14 -17.51 1.07
CA ASP A 539 11.28 -18.59 0.59
C ASP A 539 11.00 -18.44 -0.91
N MET A 540 10.69 -17.23 -1.39
CA MET A 540 10.49 -16.99 -2.81
C MET A 540 11.75 -17.30 -3.64
N LEU A 541 12.94 -17.08 -3.09
CA LEU A 541 14.20 -17.49 -3.72
C LEU A 541 14.35 -19.01 -3.78
N ARG A 542 14.09 -19.71 -2.66
CA ARG A 542 14.15 -21.18 -2.59
C ARG A 542 13.16 -21.84 -3.55
N LEU A 543 12.00 -21.23 -3.70
CA LEU A 543 10.93 -21.71 -4.59
C LEU A 543 11.16 -21.37 -6.07
N GLY A 544 12.20 -20.60 -6.40
CA GLY A 544 12.49 -20.18 -7.77
C GLY A 544 11.50 -19.16 -8.35
N ASN A 545 10.60 -18.61 -7.53
CA ASN A 545 9.66 -17.57 -7.95
C ASN A 545 10.37 -16.26 -8.32
N ILE A 546 11.52 -16.00 -7.68
CA ILE A 546 12.40 -14.87 -7.99
C ILE A 546 13.82 -15.38 -8.24
N SER A 547 14.48 -14.81 -9.24
CA SER A 547 15.89 -15.04 -9.53
C SER A 547 16.70 -13.80 -9.18
N LEU A 548 17.78 -13.96 -8.41
CA LEU A 548 18.73 -12.87 -8.14
C LEU A 548 19.49 -12.46 -9.41
N PHE A 549 19.91 -13.46 -10.20
CA PHE A 549 20.76 -13.29 -11.37
C PHE A 549 19.94 -13.39 -12.66
N GLY A 550 18.97 -12.49 -12.81
CA GLY A 550 18.05 -12.45 -13.95
C GLY A 550 18.42 -11.37 -14.96
N GLY A 551 19.51 -11.56 -15.72
CA GLY A 551 19.71 -10.92 -17.02
C GLY A 551 19.99 -9.41 -17.09
N TYR A 552 20.15 -8.72 -15.96
CA TYR A 552 20.66 -7.35 -15.95
C TYR A 552 22.14 -7.40 -15.63
N ASP A 553 22.97 -7.04 -16.62
CA ASP A 553 24.41 -7.26 -16.57
C ASP A 553 25.04 -6.72 -15.28
N ILE A 554 25.68 -7.65 -14.56
CA ILE A 554 26.62 -7.41 -13.46
C ILE A 554 27.83 -6.61 -13.98
N VAL A 555 27.98 -6.53 -15.30
CA VAL A 555 29.04 -5.80 -15.96
C VAL A 555 28.75 -4.32 -15.80
N GLY A 556 29.52 -3.68 -14.91
CA GLY A 556 29.82 -2.27 -15.02
C GLY A 556 30.52 -2.03 -16.34
N ASP A 557 29.76 -2.04 -17.43
CA ASP A 557 30.27 -1.77 -18.76
C ASP A 557 30.79 -0.34 -18.73
N LYS A 558 32.11 -0.23 -18.61
CA LYS A 558 32.86 0.88 -19.17
C LYS A 558 32.57 0.86 -20.66
N LYS A 559 31.43 1.43 -21.04
CA LYS A 559 30.97 1.47 -22.42
C LYS A 559 32.07 2.14 -23.24
N ILE A 560 32.67 1.38 -24.13
CA ILE A 560 33.67 1.89 -25.08
C ILE A 560 32.92 2.90 -25.96
N LEU A 561 33.49 4.10 -26.15
CA LEU A 561 32.88 5.12 -26.99
C LEU A 561 32.63 4.56 -28.40
N SER A 562 31.36 4.60 -28.84
CA SER A 562 30.98 4.22 -30.19
C SER A 562 31.01 5.44 -31.13
N ALA A 563 31.05 5.21 -32.44
CA ALA A 563 30.94 6.28 -33.43
C ALA A 563 29.62 7.07 -33.29
N ASP A 564 28.53 6.38 -32.90
CA ASP A 564 27.22 6.99 -32.67
C ASP A 564 27.21 8.00 -31.51
N ASP A 565 28.04 7.76 -30.49
CA ASP A 565 28.16 8.65 -29.34
C ASP A 565 28.77 10.01 -29.74
N LEU A 566 29.56 10.04 -30.82
CA LEU A 566 30.24 11.22 -31.37
C LEU A 566 29.42 11.95 -32.45
N PHE A 567 28.13 11.65 -32.59
CA PHE A 567 27.25 12.18 -33.64
C PHE A 567 27.38 13.70 -33.84
N TRP A 568 27.33 14.49 -32.75
CA TRP A 568 27.41 15.95 -32.84
C TRP A 568 28.75 16.46 -33.38
N ILE A 569 29.85 15.75 -33.10
CA ILE A 569 31.17 16.09 -33.64
C ILE A 569 31.20 15.83 -35.14
N TRP A 570 30.65 14.69 -35.59
CA TRP A 570 30.50 14.39 -37.02
C TRP A 570 29.65 15.43 -37.73
N MET A 571 28.56 15.89 -37.10
CA MET A 571 27.73 16.96 -37.66
C MET A 571 28.51 18.27 -37.87
N ILE A 572 29.38 18.65 -36.92
CA ILE A 572 30.25 19.82 -37.08
C ILE A 572 31.20 19.66 -38.27
N ILE A 573 31.80 18.48 -38.45
CA ILE A 573 32.70 18.18 -39.57
C ILE A 573 31.95 18.28 -40.91
N VAL A 574 30.76 17.68 -41.00
CA VAL A 574 29.94 17.70 -42.21
C VAL A 574 29.52 19.14 -42.56
N VAL A 575 29.02 19.90 -41.59
CA VAL A 575 28.64 21.31 -41.80
C VAL A 575 29.85 22.14 -42.23
N GLY A 576 31.01 21.95 -41.59
CA GLY A 576 32.26 22.62 -41.95
C GLY A 576 32.72 22.28 -43.37
N ALA A 577 32.65 21.02 -43.78
CA ALA A 577 33.01 20.58 -45.11
C ALA A 577 32.08 21.18 -46.19
N VAL A 578 30.76 21.19 -45.94
CA VAL A 578 29.78 21.80 -46.85
C VAL A 578 30.03 23.30 -46.99
N MET A 579 30.28 24.00 -45.87
CA MET A 579 30.64 25.42 -45.87
C MET A 579 31.92 25.68 -46.69
N GLY A 580 32.94 24.85 -46.53
CA GLY A 580 34.19 24.94 -47.30
C GLY A 580 33.98 24.74 -48.81
N ILE A 581 33.18 23.76 -49.20
CA ILE A 581 32.83 23.50 -50.62
C ILE A 581 32.07 24.69 -51.22
N LEU A 582 31.13 25.26 -50.47
CA LEU A 582 30.37 26.44 -50.90
C LEU A 582 31.27 27.67 -51.05
N ALA A 583 32.17 27.92 -50.10
CA ALA A 583 33.13 29.01 -50.18
C ALA A 583 34.04 28.88 -51.41
N PHE A 584 34.60 27.69 -51.64
CA PHE A 584 35.42 27.41 -52.83
C PHE A 584 34.64 27.60 -54.15
N GLY A 585 33.38 27.15 -54.19
CA GLY A 585 32.50 27.39 -55.33
C GLY A 585 32.24 28.88 -55.60
N CYS A 586 32.01 29.66 -54.55
CA CYS A 586 31.85 31.11 -54.61
C CYS A 586 33.12 31.81 -55.12
N GLU A 587 34.30 31.41 -54.62
CA GLU A 587 35.59 31.93 -55.08
C GLU A 587 35.81 31.67 -56.56
N LEU A 588 35.54 30.46 -57.04
CA LEU A 588 35.66 30.12 -58.46
C LEU A 588 34.69 30.93 -59.34
N TYR A 589 33.46 31.15 -58.87
CA TYR A 589 32.46 31.93 -59.59
C TYR A 589 32.85 33.42 -59.67
N LEU A 590 33.26 34.02 -58.54
CA LEU A 590 33.72 35.40 -58.48
C LEU A 590 35.02 35.60 -59.28
N GLY A 591 35.94 34.63 -59.22
CA GLY A 591 37.18 34.61 -60.01
C GLY A 591 36.92 34.60 -61.52
N LYS A 592 36.00 33.74 -61.99
CA LYS A 592 35.57 33.72 -63.41
C LYS A 592 34.88 35.04 -63.83
N ARG A 593 34.06 35.64 -62.96
CA ARG A 593 33.36 36.90 -63.24
C ARG A 593 34.30 38.10 -63.27
N SER A 594 35.31 38.13 -62.39
CA SER A 594 36.39 39.12 -62.37
C SER A 594 37.24 39.04 -63.65
N LYS A 595 37.68 37.83 -64.03
CA LYS A 595 38.46 37.59 -65.25
C LYS A 595 37.67 38.01 -66.52
N SER A 596 36.37 37.73 -66.56
CA SER A 596 35.47 38.15 -67.64
C SER A 596 35.26 39.67 -67.70
N ARG A 597 35.23 40.37 -66.56
CA ARG A 597 35.17 41.85 -66.51
C ARG A 597 36.49 42.50 -66.95
N CYS A 598 37.65 41.93 -66.58
CA CYS A 598 38.95 42.42 -67.05
C CYS A 598 39.11 42.27 -68.56
N ILE A 599 38.68 41.15 -69.15
CA ILE A 599 38.69 40.95 -70.61
C ILE A 599 37.76 41.96 -71.31
N ARG A 600 36.60 42.29 -70.72
CA ARG A 600 35.68 43.32 -71.23
C ARG A 600 36.24 44.75 -71.12
N LYS A 601 36.99 45.09 -70.06
CA LYS A 601 37.67 46.39 -69.90
C LYS A 601 38.83 46.55 -70.90
N ASN A 602 39.64 45.52 -71.12
CA ASN A 602 40.73 45.56 -72.10
C ASN A 602 40.24 45.65 -73.56
N LYS A 603 39.03 45.15 -73.88
CA LYS A 603 38.38 45.38 -75.19
C LYS A 603 37.82 46.80 -75.36
N LYS A 604 37.57 47.54 -74.27
CA LYS A 604 37.02 48.91 -74.30
C LYS A 604 38.12 49.98 -74.39
N ASN A 605 39.34 49.70 -73.92
CA ASN A 605 40.52 50.58 -74.05
C ASN A 605 41.31 50.40 -75.37
N ARG A 606 40.85 49.52 -76.28
CA ARG A 606 41.45 49.28 -77.60
C ARG A 606 40.59 49.77 -78.78
N LYS A 607 39.54 50.53 -78.51
CA LYS A 607 38.72 51.20 -79.53
C LYS A 607 38.93 52.69 -79.48
#